data_AF-A0A813BK18-F1
#
_entry.id   AF-A0A813BK18-F1
#
_cell.length_a   1.000
_cell.length_b   1.000
_cell.length_c   1.000
_cell.angle_alpha   90.00
_cell.angle_beta   90.00
_cell.angle_gamma   90.00
#
_symmetry.space_group_name_H-M   'P 1'
#
loop_
_entity.id
_entity.type
_entity.pdbx_description
1 polymer ?
#
loop_
_entity_poly.entity_id
_entity_poly.type
_entity_poly.pdbx_seq_one_letter_code
_entity_poly.pdbx_strand_id
1 'polypeptide(L)'
;MGSNFASLGGPGVLEPSVESTKPDEVPTPRQVVLCLRASRYTFFGATGGQTEGYCVRIIQNNTSSRPAWLLTISSKIVESGYLSSEASQKVVQGGWLQLRMKAYKARISAFVEGEKVAEIVDVSYPLGQVGLGCGYHKCQFDNLEVRPAKGKPVTGFPNLGR
;
A
#
# COMPACT_ATOMS: atom_id res chain seq x y z
N MET A 1 -74.48 -32.96 -32.48
CA MET A 1 -73.49 -32.13 -33.21
C MET A 1 -72.78 -31.26 -32.18
N GLY A 2 -71.44 -31.28 -32.16
CA GLY A 2 -70.62 -30.36 -31.38
C GLY A 2 -69.96 -30.93 -30.12
N SER A 3 -69.02 -31.87 -30.28
CA SER A 3 -68.04 -32.19 -29.24
C SER A 3 -66.79 -31.35 -29.49
N ASN A 4 -66.46 -30.41 -28.59
CA ASN A 4 -65.21 -29.65 -28.66
C ASN A 4 -64.20 -30.22 -27.66
N PHE A 5 -63.08 -30.71 -28.21
CA PHE A 5 -61.87 -31.12 -27.51
C PHE A 5 -61.12 -29.88 -27.01
N ALA A 6 -60.84 -29.80 -25.70
CA ALA A 6 -59.87 -28.86 -25.14
C ALA A 6 -58.54 -29.59 -24.93
N SER A 7 -57.49 -29.04 -25.56
CA SER A 7 -56.12 -29.52 -25.57
C SER A 7 -55.45 -29.40 -24.20
N LEU A 8 -54.67 -30.43 -23.83
CA LEU A 8 -53.89 -30.52 -22.60
C LEU A 8 -52.63 -29.63 -22.69
N GLY A 9 -52.52 -28.64 -21.81
CA GLY A 9 -51.28 -27.90 -21.57
C GLY A 9 -50.26 -28.79 -20.85
N GLY A 10 -49.09 -28.99 -21.46
CA GLY A 10 -47.98 -29.72 -20.87
C GLY A 10 -47.27 -28.91 -19.77
N PRO A 11 -46.61 -29.57 -18.81
CA PRO A 11 -45.85 -28.90 -17.76
C PRO A 11 -44.57 -28.27 -18.32
N GLY A 12 -44.44 -26.95 -18.17
CA GLY A 12 -43.21 -26.23 -18.45
C GLY A 12 -42.09 -26.69 -17.52
N VAL A 13 -41.03 -27.22 -18.10
CA VAL A 13 -39.77 -27.50 -17.41
C VAL A 13 -39.12 -26.16 -17.09
N LEU A 14 -39.02 -25.82 -15.81
CA LEU A 14 -38.26 -24.66 -15.34
C LEU A 14 -36.77 -24.98 -15.51
N GLU A 15 -36.14 -24.38 -16.51
CA GLU A 15 -34.68 -24.38 -16.63
C GLU A 15 -34.09 -23.55 -15.47
N PRO A 16 -33.13 -24.09 -14.70
CA PRO A 16 -32.42 -23.30 -13.69
C PRO A 16 -31.46 -22.33 -14.39
N SER A 17 -31.74 -21.03 -14.25
CA SER A 17 -30.80 -19.97 -14.59
C SER A 17 -29.52 -20.15 -13.79
N VAL A 18 -28.45 -20.59 -14.45
CA VAL A 18 -27.10 -20.62 -13.89
C VAL A 18 -26.65 -19.18 -13.70
N GLU A 19 -26.76 -18.68 -12.47
CA GLU A 19 -26.19 -17.39 -12.08
C GLU A 19 -24.67 -17.48 -12.22
N SER A 20 -24.15 -16.73 -13.19
CA SER A 20 -22.73 -16.62 -13.48
C SER A 20 -21.99 -16.07 -12.26
N THR A 21 -21.40 -16.97 -11.46
CA THR A 21 -20.47 -16.60 -10.39
C THR A 21 -19.29 -15.87 -11.01
N LYS A 22 -19.25 -14.56 -10.78
CA LYS A 22 -18.12 -13.66 -11.09
C LYS A 22 -16.83 -14.36 -10.63
N PRO A 23 -15.77 -14.45 -11.46
CA PRO A 23 -14.53 -15.12 -11.08
C PRO A 23 -14.02 -14.51 -9.77
N ASP A 24 -13.67 -15.38 -8.82
CA ASP A 24 -13.20 -15.00 -7.48
C ASP A 24 -12.14 -13.91 -7.60
N GLU A 25 -12.54 -12.69 -7.27
CA GLU A 25 -11.66 -11.54 -7.27
C GLU A 25 -10.61 -11.79 -6.20
N VAL A 26 -9.39 -12.17 -6.61
CA VAL A 26 -8.28 -12.41 -5.69
C VAL A 26 -8.14 -11.16 -4.84
N PRO A 27 -8.45 -11.24 -3.53
CA PRO A 27 -8.66 -10.03 -2.77
C PRO A 27 -7.30 -9.38 -2.59
N THR A 28 -7.15 -8.18 -3.17
CA THR A 28 -5.86 -7.48 -3.22
C THR A 28 -5.41 -7.13 -1.79
N PRO A 29 -4.11 -7.30 -1.48
CA PRO A 29 -3.62 -7.00 -0.15
C PRO A 29 -3.77 -5.51 0.12
N ARG A 30 -4.26 -5.18 1.33
CA ARG A 30 -4.35 -3.78 1.76
C ARG A 30 -2.95 -3.29 2.08
N GLN A 31 -2.58 -2.14 1.52
CA GLN A 31 -1.30 -1.53 1.82
C GLN A 31 -1.39 -0.01 1.96
N VAL A 32 -0.62 0.54 2.89
CA VAL A 32 -0.37 1.98 3.01
C VAL A 32 1.12 2.23 3.00
N VAL A 33 1.54 3.36 2.44
CA VAL A 33 2.92 3.65 2.10
C VAL A 33 3.26 5.09 2.48
N LEU A 34 4.40 5.26 3.14
CA LEU A 34 5.06 6.54 3.36
C LEU A 34 6.46 6.46 2.74
N CYS A 35 6.79 7.43 1.90
CA CYS A 35 8.08 7.50 1.21
C CYS A 35 8.79 8.81 1.53
N LEU A 36 10.12 8.76 1.54
CA LEU A 36 11.01 9.91 1.65
C LEU A 36 12.09 9.85 0.58
N ARG A 37 12.58 11.03 0.18
CA ARG A 37 13.55 11.21 -0.91
C ARG A 37 13.14 10.42 -2.17
N ALA A 38 11.86 10.49 -2.49
CA ALA A 38 11.33 9.90 -3.71
C ALA A 38 11.81 10.70 -4.92
N SER A 39 12.64 10.11 -5.79
CA SER A 39 13.17 10.75 -7.01
C SER A 39 12.17 10.68 -8.16
N ARG A 40 11.39 9.61 -8.23
CA ARG A 40 10.35 9.41 -9.23
C ARG A 40 9.10 8.84 -8.58
N TYR A 41 8.01 9.58 -8.72
CA TYR A 41 6.68 9.12 -8.36
C TYR A 41 6.01 8.57 -9.61
N THR A 42 5.94 7.24 -9.75
CA THR A 42 5.12 6.63 -10.80
C THR A 42 3.66 6.65 -10.38
N PHE A 43 2.88 7.52 -11.03
CA PHE A 43 1.42 7.57 -10.92
C PHE A 43 0.77 6.44 -11.75
N PHE A 44 -0.38 5.96 -11.27
CA PHE A 44 -1.37 5.03 -11.83
C PHE A 44 -1.09 4.38 -13.20
N GLY A 45 -1.19 3.04 -13.23
CA GLY A 45 -1.32 2.26 -14.48
C GLY A 45 -0.02 1.66 -15.02
N ALA A 46 1.15 2.05 -14.49
CA ALA A 46 2.38 1.32 -14.74
C ALA A 46 2.32 0.00 -13.96
N THR A 47 2.17 -1.12 -14.67
CA THR A 47 2.40 -2.47 -14.16
C THR A 47 3.79 -2.51 -13.52
N GLY A 48 3.85 -2.42 -12.19
CA GLY A 48 5.11 -2.33 -11.44
C GLY A 48 5.62 -0.91 -11.18
N GLY A 49 4.76 0.11 -11.09
CA GLY A 49 5.12 1.48 -10.68
C GLY A 49 5.78 1.54 -9.31
N GLN A 50 7.10 1.37 -9.29
CA GLN A 50 7.92 1.36 -8.09
C GLN A 50 8.39 2.79 -7.82
N THR A 51 8.03 3.33 -6.66
CA THR A 51 8.55 4.61 -6.21
C THR A 51 10.06 4.48 -5.99
N GLU A 52 10.85 5.17 -6.79
CA GLU A 52 12.29 5.28 -6.56
C GLU A 52 12.51 6.18 -5.34
N GLY A 53 13.08 5.63 -4.26
CA GLY A 53 13.26 6.31 -2.98
C GLY A 53 13.26 5.31 -1.83
N TYR A 54 13.12 5.81 -0.60
CA TYR A 54 12.96 4.95 0.58
C TYR A 54 11.51 4.97 1.01
N CYS A 55 10.90 3.80 1.16
CA CYS A 55 9.50 3.69 1.55
C CYS A 55 9.31 2.69 2.68
N VAL A 56 8.53 3.07 3.69
CA VAL A 56 7.94 2.12 4.63
C VAL A 56 6.53 1.78 4.16
N ARG A 57 6.22 0.49 4.13
CA ARG A 57 4.92 -0.05 3.71
C ARG A 57 4.33 -0.86 4.84
N ILE A 58 3.04 -0.71 5.08
CA ILE A 58 2.26 -1.59 5.94
C ILE A 58 1.42 -2.45 5.03
N ILE A 59 1.45 -3.77 5.21
CA ILE A 59 0.73 -4.72 4.37
C ILE A 59 -0.14 -5.60 5.25
N GLN A 60 -1.42 -5.66 4.93
CA GLN A 60 -2.37 -6.61 5.49
C GLN A 60 -2.83 -7.55 4.37
N ASN A 61 -2.37 -8.79 4.44
CA ASN A 61 -2.81 -9.87 3.55
C ASN A 61 -4.06 -10.52 4.14
N ASN A 62 -5.02 -10.88 3.28
CA ASN A 62 -6.25 -11.54 3.72
C ASN A 62 -6.01 -12.95 4.27
N THR A 63 -4.84 -13.53 4.00
CA THR A 63 -4.40 -14.85 4.48
C THR A 63 -3.50 -14.80 5.72
N SER A 64 -2.98 -13.61 6.09
CA SER A 64 -2.14 -13.45 7.28
C SER A 64 -2.95 -12.81 8.40
N SER A 65 -2.96 -13.45 9.57
CA SER A 65 -3.60 -12.90 10.77
C SER A 65 -2.91 -11.65 11.32
N ARG A 66 -1.66 -11.41 10.91
CA ARG A 66 -0.84 -10.30 11.41
C ARG A 66 -0.34 -9.42 10.27
N PRO A 67 -0.60 -8.10 10.29
CA PRO A 67 -0.03 -7.18 9.32
C PRO A 67 1.50 -7.10 9.45
N ALA A 68 2.14 -6.88 8.32
CA ALA A 68 3.58 -6.76 8.20
C ALA A 68 4.00 -5.33 7.85
N TRP A 69 5.24 -4.99 8.16
CA TRP A 69 5.90 -3.81 7.65
C TRP A 69 7.06 -4.21 6.74
N LEU A 70 7.29 -3.43 5.68
CA LEU A 70 8.43 -3.55 4.78
C LEU A 70 9.13 -2.20 4.67
N LEU A 71 10.46 -2.20 4.74
CA LEU A 71 11.29 -1.09 4.29
C LEU A 71 11.84 -1.42 2.91
N THR A 72 11.62 -0.54 1.94
CA THR A 72 12.10 -0.71 0.56
C THR A 72 13.03 0.42 0.13
N ILE A 73 14.02 0.07 -0.69
CA ILE A 73 14.80 1.00 -1.51
C ILE A 73 14.39 0.75 -2.95
N SER A 74 13.71 1.71 -3.57
CA SER A 74 12.97 1.46 -4.81
C SER A 74 12.04 0.25 -4.62
N SER A 75 12.29 -0.83 -5.34
CA SER A 75 11.54 -2.09 -5.25
C SER A 75 12.17 -3.18 -4.44
N LYS A 76 13.41 -2.99 -4.01
CA LYS A 76 14.11 -3.98 -3.19
C LYS A 76 13.63 -3.85 -1.76
N ILE A 77 13.05 -4.93 -1.21
CA ILE A 77 12.84 -5.06 0.23
C ILE A 77 14.22 -5.20 0.86
N VAL A 78 14.54 -4.28 1.77
CA VAL A 78 15.81 -4.27 2.50
C VAL A 78 15.66 -4.71 3.95
N GLU A 79 14.48 -4.50 4.52
CA GLU A 79 14.14 -4.97 5.85
C GLU A 79 12.63 -5.23 5.93
N SER A 80 12.22 -6.16 6.77
CA SER A 80 10.82 -6.50 6.97
C SER A 80 10.58 -7.10 8.34
N GLY A 81 9.33 -7.05 8.79
CA GLY A 81 8.91 -7.67 10.03
C GLY A 81 7.39 -7.59 10.19
N TYR A 82 6.93 -7.98 11.37
CA TYR A 82 5.52 -7.89 11.71
C TYR A 82 5.26 -6.72 12.65
N LEU A 83 4.06 -6.14 12.57
CA LEU A 83 3.63 -5.10 13.51
C LEU A 83 3.51 -5.67 14.93
N SER A 84 3.67 -4.82 15.95
CA SER A 84 3.34 -5.17 17.34
C SER A 84 1.86 -5.61 17.45
N SER A 85 1.49 -6.31 18.51
CA SER A 85 0.11 -6.78 18.70
C SER A 85 -0.90 -5.62 18.70
N GLU A 86 -0.55 -4.51 19.35
CA GLU A 86 -1.37 -3.30 19.44
C GLU A 86 -1.54 -2.62 18.08
N ALA A 87 -0.44 -2.39 17.35
CA ALA A 87 -0.48 -1.83 16.01
C ALA A 87 -1.24 -2.75 15.04
N SER A 88 -1.11 -4.06 15.21
CA SER A 88 -1.83 -5.05 14.41
C SER A 88 -3.34 -4.94 14.59
N GLN A 89 -3.81 -4.83 15.84
CA GLN A 89 -5.23 -4.66 16.14
C GLN A 89 -5.79 -3.40 15.51
N LYS A 90 -5.07 -2.28 15.58
CA LYS A 90 -5.47 -1.02 14.91
C LYS A 90 -5.67 -1.22 13.41
N VAL A 91 -4.71 -1.83 12.72
CA VAL A 91 -4.82 -2.08 11.26
C VAL A 91 -5.99 -3.00 10.93
N VAL A 92 -6.17 -4.09 11.67
CA VAL A 92 -7.25 -5.06 11.43
C VAL A 92 -8.64 -4.44 11.66
N GLN A 93 -8.77 -3.57 12.67
CA GLN A 93 -10.02 -2.88 13.00
C GLN A 93 -10.27 -1.62 12.16
N GLY A 94 -9.37 -1.27 11.23
CA GLY A 94 -9.48 -0.05 10.42
C GLY A 94 -9.22 1.25 11.20
N GLY A 95 -8.49 1.15 12.31
CA GLY A 95 -8.05 2.28 13.12
C GLY A 95 -6.88 3.06 12.51
N TRP A 96 -6.55 4.18 13.16
CA TRP A 96 -5.44 5.04 12.77
C TRP A 96 -4.10 4.46 13.20
N LEU A 97 -3.11 4.55 12.32
CA LEU A 97 -1.74 4.12 12.57
C LEU A 97 -0.77 5.28 12.28
N GLN A 98 0.12 5.58 13.21
CA GLN A 98 1.13 6.61 13.03
C GLN A 98 2.38 6.03 12.37
N LEU A 99 2.69 6.53 11.18
CA LEU A 99 3.93 6.23 10.46
C LEU A 99 4.87 7.41 10.53
N ARG A 100 6.16 7.13 10.72
CA ARG A 100 7.20 8.15 10.65
C ARG A 100 8.44 7.58 9.98
N MET A 101 9.07 8.37 9.13
CA MET A 101 10.41 8.07 8.65
C MET A 101 11.34 9.25 8.90
N LYS A 102 12.62 8.95 9.05
CA LYS A 102 13.68 9.93 9.25
C LYS A 102 14.84 9.61 8.32
N ALA A 103 15.27 10.59 7.54
CA ALA A 103 16.53 10.55 6.82
C ALA A 103 17.49 11.60 7.36
N TYR A 104 18.67 11.16 7.77
CA TYR A 104 19.75 12.05 8.19
C TYR A 104 21.07 11.55 7.63
N LYS A 105 21.66 12.34 6.71
CA LYS A 105 22.80 11.91 5.89
C LYS A 105 22.47 10.59 5.18
N ALA A 106 23.27 9.55 5.41
CA ALA A 106 23.10 8.20 4.88
C ALA A 106 22.21 7.30 5.76
N ARG A 107 21.77 7.74 6.95
CA ARG A 107 20.93 6.92 7.83
C ARG A 107 19.46 7.14 7.50
N ILE A 108 18.74 6.04 7.25
CA ILE A 108 17.30 6.01 7.03
C ILE A 108 16.68 5.15 8.12
N SER A 109 15.74 5.71 8.87
CA SER A 109 15.02 5.00 9.94
C SER A 109 13.52 5.06 9.68
N ALA A 110 12.83 3.96 9.94
CA ALA A 110 11.38 3.86 9.89
C ALA A 110 10.81 3.56 11.28
N PHE A 111 9.65 4.14 11.57
CA PHE A 111 8.95 4.00 12.84
C PHE A 111 7.46 3.75 12.60
N VAL A 112 6.88 2.91 13.45
CA VAL A 112 5.44 2.64 13.51
C VAL A 112 5.01 2.83 14.96
N GLU A 113 3.98 3.64 15.22
CA GLU A 113 3.51 3.95 16.59
C GLU A 113 4.63 4.46 17.51
N GLY A 114 5.60 5.18 16.95
CA GLY A 114 6.76 5.69 17.67
C GLY A 114 7.91 4.69 17.87
N GLU A 115 7.66 3.38 17.73
CA GLU A 115 8.67 2.32 17.80
C GLU A 115 9.54 2.29 16.54
N LYS A 116 10.87 2.19 16.69
CA LYS A 116 11.79 2.07 15.54
C LYS A 116 11.75 0.63 15.02
N VAL A 117 11.19 0.45 13.82
CA VAL A 117 11.06 -0.88 13.21
C VAL A 117 12.23 -1.24 12.31
N ALA A 118 12.93 -0.24 11.75
CA ALA A 118 14.04 -0.46 10.81
C ALA A 118 15.05 0.69 10.84
N GLU A 119 16.32 0.37 10.58
CA GLU A 119 17.38 1.36 10.34
C GLU A 119 18.44 0.83 9.38
N ILE A 120 18.64 1.54 8.28
CA ILE A 120 19.63 1.21 7.25
C ILE A 120 20.60 2.37 7.02
N VAL A 121 21.73 2.06 6.38
CA VAL A 121 22.68 3.03 5.86
C VAL A 121 22.73 2.92 4.34
N ASP A 122 22.32 3.97 3.63
CA ASP A 122 22.28 4.02 2.16
C ASP A 122 22.41 5.47 1.65
N VAL A 123 22.98 5.64 0.46
CA VAL A 123 23.22 6.96 -0.18
C VAL A 123 22.61 7.09 -1.57
N SER A 124 21.87 6.07 -2.03
CA SER A 124 21.35 5.97 -3.40
C SER A 124 20.42 7.13 -3.75
N TYR A 125 19.64 7.61 -2.78
CA TYR A 125 18.75 8.75 -2.94
C TYR A 125 19.14 9.87 -1.96
N PRO A 126 19.93 10.87 -2.38
CA PRO A 126 20.37 11.95 -1.50
C PRO A 126 19.27 13.01 -1.26
N LEU A 127 18.35 13.14 -2.22
CA LEU A 127 17.32 14.18 -2.30
C LEU A 127 16.06 13.60 -2.94
N GLY A 128 14.91 14.19 -2.67
CA GLY A 128 13.66 13.84 -3.35
C GLY A 128 12.43 14.29 -2.57
N GLN A 129 11.26 13.96 -3.10
CA GLN A 129 9.97 14.32 -2.52
C GLN A 129 9.61 13.43 -1.32
N VAL A 130 8.62 13.88 -0.55
CA VAL A 130 7.90 13.03 0.41
C VAL A 130 6.61 12.59 -0.26
N GLY A 131 6.26 11.32 -0.14
CA GLY A 131 5.10 10.73 -0.80
C GLY A 131 4.26 9.89 0.16
N LEU A 132 2.95 9.90 -0.09
CA LEU A 132 1.97 9.04 0.56
C LEU A 132 1.27 8.21 -0.50
N GLY A 133 1.01 6.93 -0.22
CA GLY A 133 0.33 6.04 -1.16
C GLY A 133 -0.43 4.92 -0.47
N CYS A 134 -1.33 4.30 -1.21
CA CYS A 134 -2.02 3.09 -0.75
C CYS A 134 -2.33 2.16 -1.93
N GLY A 135 -2.74 0.93 -1.62
CA GLY A 135 -3.16 -0.05 -2.62
C GLY A 135 -4.51 0.30 -3.25
N TYR A 136 -5.10 -0.65 -3.98
CA TYR A 136 -6.43 -0.52 -4.58
C TYR A 136 -7.55 -0.65 -3.53
N HIS A 137 -7.53 0.21 -2.52
CA HIS A 137 -8.57 0.31 -1.50
C HIS A 137 -8.69 1.75 -1.00
N LYS A 138 -9.79 2.05 -0.29
CA LYS A 138 -9.96 3.34 0.38
C LYS A 138 -8.90 3.48 1.48
N CYS A 139 -8.24 4.63 1.52
CA CYS A 139 -7.26 4.98 2.54
C CYS A 139 -7.43 6.46 2.91
N GLN A 140 -7.10 6.81 4.14
CA GLN A 140 -7.14 8.18 4.64
C GLN A 140 -5.78 8.51 5.26
N PHE A 141 -5.34 9.73 5.06
CA PHE A 141 -4.12 10.27 5.64
C PHE A 141 -4.47 11.56 6.37
N ASP A 142 -3.90 11.73 7.55
CA ASP A 142 -4.11 12.93 8.36
C ASP A 142 -2.81 13.28 9.12
N ASN A 143 -2.71 14.53 9.57
CA ASN A 143 -1.59 15.07 10.35
C ASN A 143 -0.22 14.85 9.70
N LEU A 144 -0.13 14.99 8.37
CA LEU A 144 1.14 14.93 7.66
C LEU A 144 2.03 16.09 8.10
N GLU A 145 3.16 15.75 8.70
CA GLU A 145 4.18 16.71 9.07
C GLU A 145 5.53 16.38 8.40
N VAL A 146 6.07 17.36 7.68
CA VAL A 146 7.39 17.27 7.05
C VAL A 146 8.29 18.34 7.63
N ARG A 147 9.36 17.92 8.31
CA ARG A 147 10.36 18.81 8.88
C ARG A 147 11.73 18.55 8.26
N PRO A 148 12.51 19.60 7.94
CA PRO A 148 13.92 19.42 7.65
C PRO A 148 14.61 18.70 8.80
N ALA A 149 15.47 17.73 8.49
CA ALA A 149 16.30 17.12 9.52
C ALA A 149 17.20 18.21 10.13
N LYS A 150 17.27 18.31 11.46
CA LYS A 150 18.12 19.30 12.16
C LYS A 150 19.57 19.19 11.64
N GLY A 151 19.97 20.17 10.84
CA GLY A 151 21.27 20.27 10.17
C GLY A 151 21.26 21.51 9.28
N LYS A 152 22.41 22.18 9.12
CA LYS A 152 22.54 23.29 8.17
C LYS A 152 22.07 22.81 6.79
N PRO A 153 21.29 23.61 6.02
CA PRO A 153 21.01 23.31 4.63
C PRO A 153 22.32 22.95 3.92
N VAL A 154 22.31 21.90 3.09
CA VAL A 154 23.46 21.58 2.23
C VAL A 154 23.53 22.68 1.17
N THR A 155 24.20 23.78 1.49
CA THR A 155 24.54 24.83 0.54
C THR A 155 25.71 24.34 -0.29
N GLY A 156 25.41 23.74 -1.44
CA GLY A 156 26.43 23.17 -2.32
C GLY A 156 25.84 22.12 -3.24
N PHE A 157 24.96 22.53 -4.14
CA PHE A 157 24.83 21.76 -5.38
C PHE A 157 26.16 21.93 -6.13
N PRO A 158 26.89 20.86 -6.48
CA PRO A 158 27.95 21.02 -7.47
C PRO A 158 27.28 21.56 -8.73
N ASN A 159 27.79 22.67 -9.24
CA ASN A 159 27.43 23.18 -10.56
C ASN A 159 27.60 22.03 -11.55
N LEU A 160 26.50 21.40 -11.94
CA LEU A 160 26.47 20.66 -13.18
C LEU A 160 26.54 21.74 -14.27
N GLY A 161 27.76 21.91 -14.79
CA GLY A 161 28.05 22.85 -15.86
C GLY A 161 27.04 22.70 -16.99
N ARG A 162 26.75 23.86 -17.59
CA ARG A 162 25.90 24.06 -18.79
C ARG A 162 26.02 22.96 -19.83
#